data_AF-A0A7X5CCV1-F1
#
_entry.id   AF-A0A7X5CCV1-F1
#
_cell.length_a   1.000
_cell.length_b   1.000
_cell.length_c   1.000
_cell.angle_alpha   90.00
_cell.angle_beta   90.00
_cell.angle_gamma   90.00
#
_symmetry.space_group_name_H-M   'P 1'
#
loop_
_entity.id
_entity.type
_entity.pdbx_description
1 polymer ?
#
loop_
_entity_poly.entity_id
_entity_poly.type
_entity_poly.pdbx_seq_one_letter_code
_entity_poly.pdbx_strand_id
1 'polypeptide(L)' 'MGENQDGLKRQEINLDKVNEELLDILSLLIVLESDMEAQKSDSVHLRLVGMVHDGVKRIQGNLPKSGSQEE' A
#
# COMPACT_ATOMS: atom_id res chain seq x y z
N MET A 1 23.33 37.33 16.06
CA MET A 1 22.91 35.94 16.31
C MET A 1 21.61 35.75 15.56
N GLY A 2 21.71 35.33 14.29
CA GLY A 2 20.54 35.05 13.45
C GLY A 2 20.26 33.57 13.53
N GLU A 3 19.03 33.23 13.86
CA GLU A 3 18.54 31.89 14.12
C GLU A 3 18.76 30.99 12.90
N ASN A 4 19.40 29.84 13.12
CA ASN A 4 19.49 28.76 12.13
C ASN A 4 18.07 28.27 11.84
N GLN A 5 17.48 28.70 10.73
CA GLN A 5 16.34 28.04 10.13
C GLN A 5 16.82 26.73 9.50
N ASP A 6 16.92 25.68 10.32
CA ASP A 6 16.98 24.30 9.81
C ASP A 6 15.65 24.01 9.12
N GLY A 7 15.61 24.32 7.82
CA GLY A 7 14.52 24.06 6.90
C GLY A 7 14.41 22.57 6.60
N LEU A 8 14.11 21.76 7.60
CA LEU A 8 13.54 20.43 7.41
C LEU A 8 12.08 20.62 7.01
N LYS A 9 11.86 20.87 5.71
CA LYS A 9 10.54 20.71 5.09
C LYS A 9 10.11 19.26 5.33
N ARG A 10 9.31 19.02 6.37
CA ARG A 10 8.52 17.79 6.47
C ARG A 10 7.62 17.76 5.24
N GLN A 11 7.96 16.91 4.28
CA GLN A 11 7.07 16.63 3.18
C GLN A 11 5.86 15.93 3.79
N GLU A 12 4.74 16.64 3.84
CA GLU A 12 3.48 16.09 4.34
C GLU A 12 3.11 14.93 3.40
N ILE A 13 3.15 13.71 3.93
CA ILE A 13 2.79 12.51 3.18
C ILE A 13 1.29 12.56 2.96
N ASN A 14 0.86 12.67 1.71
CA ASN A 14 -0.55 12.61 1.35
C ASN A 14 -1.03 11.15 1.49
N LEU A 15 -1.67 10.85 2.63
CA LEU A 15 -2.14 9.50 2.95
C LEU A 15 -3.26 9.02 2.01
N ASP A 16 -4.06 9.93 1.46
CA ASP A 16 -5.10 9.58 0.49
C ASP A 16 -4.48 9.06 -0.79
N LYS A 17 -3.44 9.74 -1.29
CA LYS A 17 -2.68 9.30 -2.46
C LYS A 17 -1.99 7.96 -2.22
N VAL A 18 -1.42 7.76 -1.02
CA VAL A 18 -0.83 6.46 -0.65
C VAL A 18 -1.89 5.36 -0.62
N ASN A 19 -3.09 5.64 -0.13
CA ASN A 19 -4.19 4.68 -0.11
C ASN A 19 -4.68 4.33 -1.53
N GLU A 20 -4.78 5.31 -2.43
CA GLU A 20 -5.08 5.09 -3.85
C GLU A 20 -4.03 4.19 -4.52
N GLU A 21 -2.74 4.50 -4.36
CA GLU A 21 -1.65 3.69 -4.92
C GLU A 21 -1.65 2.25 -4.36
N LEU A 22 -1.98 2.05 -3.08
CA LEU A 22 -2.11 0.72 -2.49
C LEU A 22 -3.30 -0.06 -3.05
N LEU A 23 -4.43 0.60 -3.30
CA LEU A 23 -5.60 -0.01 -3.95
C LEU A 23 -5.29 -0.49 -5.37
N ASP A 24 -4.52 0.30 -6.13
CA ASP A 24 -4.06 -0.08 -7.47
C ASP A 24 -3.13 -1.30 -7.42
N ILE A 25 -2.18 -1.32 -6.48
CA ILE A 25 -1.27 -2.45 -6.28
C ILE A 25 -2.04 -3.71 -5.87
N LEU A 26 -3.02 -3.60 -4.97
CA LEU A 26 -3.87 -4.73 -4.59
C LEU A 26 -4.62 -5.30 -5.80
N SER A 27 -5.17 -4.43 -6.65
CA SER A 27 -5.89 -4.84 -7.86
C SER A 27 -4.97 -5.60 -8.82
N LEU A 28 -3.73 -5.14 -9.00
CA LEU A 28 -2.73 -5.82 -9.83
C LEU A 28 -2.32 -7.18 -9.27
N LEU A 29 -2.16 -7.28 -7.95
CA LEU A 29 -1.80 -8.54 -7.28
C LEU A 29 -2.90 -9.59 -7.47
N ILE A 30 -4.18 -9.21 -7.37
CA ILE A 30 -5.31 -10.11 -7.61
C ILE A 30 -5.28 -10.66 -9.06
N VAL A 31 -5.03 -9.79 -10.04
CA VAL A 31 -4.93 -10.21 -11.45
C VAL A 31 -3.75 -11.17 -11.66
N LEU A 32 -2.60 -10.88 -11.02
CA LEU A 32 -1.42 -11.73 -11.10
C LEU A 32 -1.65 -13.11 -10.45
N GLU A 33 -2.29 -13.16 -9.27
CA GLU A 33 -2.69 -14.41 -8.61
C GLU A 33 -3.57 -15.25 -9.53
N SER A 34 -4.60 -14.64 -10.11
CA SER A 34 -5.53 -15.33 -11.02
C SER A 34 -4.85 -15.85 -12.29
N ASP A 35 -3.96 -15.09 -12.91
CA ASP A 35 -3.22 -15.50 -14.10
C ASP A 35 -2.26 -16.67 -13.78
N MET A 36 -1.58 -16.59 -12.64
CA MET A 36 -0.68 -17.64 -12.18
C MET A 36 -1.40 -18.95 -11.85
N GLU A 37 -2.59 -18.88 -11.24
CA GLU A 37 -3.45 -20.05 -11.03
C GLU A 37 -3.86 -20.68 -12.36
N ALA A 38 -4.27 -19.85 -13.34
CA ALA A 38 -4.65 -20.33 -14.67
C ALA A 38 -3.50 -21.00 -15.43
N GLN A 39 -2.27 -20.49 -15.26
CA GLN A 39 -1.06 -21.03 -15.86
C GLN A 39 -0.48 -22.24 -15.10
N LYS A 40 -1.13 -22.69 -14.01
CA LYS A 40 -0.63 -23.74 -13.10
C LYS A 40 0.79 -23.45 -12.61
N SER A 41 1.06 -22.17 -12.32
CA SER A 41 2.33 -21.73 -11.76
C SER A 41 2.63 -22.49 -10.46
N ASP A 42 3.92 -22.68 -10.17
CA ASP A 42 4.35 -23.43 -8.99
C ASP A 42 3.73 -22.83 -7.71
N SER A 43 3.30 -23.72 -6.82
CA SER A 43 2.87 -23.43 -5.45
C SER A 43 3.74 -22.44 -4.69
N VAL A 44 5.06 -22.39 -4.97
CA VAL A 44 5.99 -21.42 -4.36
C VAL A 44 5.72 -20.00 -4.86
N HIS A 45 5.48 -19.82 -6.15
CA HIS A 45 5.20 -18.51 -6.72
C HIS A 45 3.85 -17.98 -6.26
N LEU A 46 2.80 -18.81 -6.26
CA LEU A 46 1.48 -18.42 -5.73
C LEU A 46 1.55 -18.01 -4.26
N ARG A 47 2.31 -18.74 -3.44
CA ARG A 47 2.51 -18.40 -2.03
C ARG A 47 3.21 -17.05 -1.84
N LEU A 48 4.24 -16.77 -2.64
CA LEU A 48 4.96 -15.49 -2.57
C LEU A 48 4.06 -14.31 -2.92
N VAL A 49 3.24 -14.43 -3.97
CA VAL A 49 2.31 -13.36 -4.36
C VAL A 49 1.25 -13.14 -3.27
N GLY A 50 0.67 -14.22 -2.73
CA GLY A 50 -0.28 -14.12 -1.61
C GLY A 50 0.32 -13.44 -0.37
N MET A 51 1.59 -13.70 -0.03
CA MET A 51 2.26 -13.01 1.08
C MET A 51 2.41 -11.50 0.85
N VAL A 52 2.66 -11.08 -0.40
CA VAL A 52 2.75 -9.67 -0.77
C VAL A 52 1.36 -9.04 -0.73
N HIS A 53 0.34 -9.68 -1.29
CA HIS A 53 -1.05 -9.24 -1.26
C HIS A 53 -1.55 -9.02 0.18
N ASP A 54 -1.34 -9.98 1.06
CA ASP A 54 -1.70 -9.86 2.48
C ASP A 54 -0.91 -8.74 3.19
N GLY A 55 0.36 -8.54 2.81
CA GLY A 55 1.19 -7.46 3.32
C GLY A 55 0.62 -6.07 2.97
N VAL A 56 0.32 -5.87 1.69
CA VAL A 56 -0.27 -4.60 1.19
C VAL A 56 -1.63 -4.36 1.82
N LYS A 57 -2.48 -5.39 1.95
CA LYS A 57 -3.79 -5.29 2.58
C LYS A 57 -3.72 -4.88 4.05
N ARG A 58 -2.75 -5.40 4.80
CA ARG A 58 -2.52 -4.98 6.19
C ARG A 58 -2.07 -3.53 6.29
N ILE A 59 -1.17 -3.09 5.41
CA ILE A 59 -0.71 -1.69 5.37
C ILE A 59 -1.89 -0.77 5.09
N GLN A 60 -2.73 -1.13 4.11
CA GLN A 60 -3.95 -0.38 3.80
C GLN A 60 -4.92 -0.30 4.98
N GLY A 61 -5.17 -1.42 5.67
CA GLY A 61 -6.06 -1.46 6.83
C GLY A 61 -5.57 -0.62 8.03
N ASN A 62 -4.26 -0.37 8.11
CA ASN A 62 -3.64 0.44 9.15
C ASN A 62 -3.50 1.92 8.78
N LEU A 63 -3.81 2.31 7.54
CA LEU A 63 -3.83 3.72 7.16
C LEU A 63 -4.98 4.43 7.91
N PRO A 64 -4.74 5.63 8.46
CA PRO A 64 -5.80 6.44 9.03
C PRO A 64 -6.87 6.65 7.96
N LYS A 65 -8.11 6.25 8.24
CA LYS A 65 -9.23 6.57 7.36
C LYS A 65 -9.43 8.08 7.42
N SER A 66 -9.13 8.78 6.33
CA SER A 66 -9.52 10.17 6.15
C SER A 66 -11.05 10.25 6.17
N GLY A 67 -11.61 10.54 7.35
CA GLY A 67 -13.07 10.62 7.50
C GLY A 67 -13.66 10.26 8.87
N SER A 68 -12.88 9.99 9.92
CA SER A 68 -13.43 9.91 11.29
C SER A 68 -13.19 11.21 12.07
N GLN A 69 -13.70 12.31 11.51
CA GLN A 69 -14.13 13.49 12.25
C GLN A 69 -15.55 13.83 11.78
N GLU A 70 -16.51 12.99 12.15
CA GLU A 70 -17.90 13.43 12.29
C GLU A 70 -18.40 12.93 13.65
N GLU A 71 -18.86 13.91 14.45
CA GLU A 71 -19.52 13.89 15.76
C GLU A 71 -18.67 13.78 17.03
#